data_AF-A0A951PSM0-F1
#
_entry.id   AF-A0A951PSM0-F1
#
_cell.length_a   1.000
_cell.length_b   1.000
_cell.length_c   1.000
_cell.angle_alpha   90.00
_cell.angle_beta   90.00
_cell.angle_gamma   90.00
#
_symmetry.space_group_name_H-M   'P 1'
#
loop_
_entity.id
_entity.type
_entity.pdbx_description
1 polymer ?
#
loop_
_entity_poly.entity_id
_entity_poly.type
_entity_poly.pdbx_seq_one_letter_code
_entity_poly.pdbx_strand_id
1 'polypeptide(L)'
;MKRKLREAFFLAVKESKLSGKKLAELSGLSESQLSEFRNGKREITLGNFEQVVNSLPPDVYHRFCWQLTLTQMDQEELCELIAMAASQLKSKQVPGTKYSASEKEYEHQAATVS
;
A
#
# COMPACT_ATOMS: atom_id res chain seq x y z
N MET A 1 21.62 2.99 8.06
CA MET A 1 20.48 3.27 7.15
C MET A 1 19.31 3.83 7.98
N LYS A 2 18.56 4.83 7.48
CA LYS A 2 17.43 5.42 8.23
C LYS A 2 16.39 4.33 8.57
N ARG A 3 15.98 4.22 9.84
CA ARG A 3 15.02 3.21 10.35
C ARG A 3 13.74 3.10 9.50
N LYS A 4 13.18 4.23 9.07
CA LYS A 4 11.99 4.31 8.22
C LYS A 4 12.13 3.61 6.86
N LEU A 5 13.30 3.69 6.22
CA LEU A 5 13.55 3.07 4.92
C LEU A 5 13.48 1.53 5.02
N ARG A 6 14.12 0.98 6.06
CA ARG A 6 14.10 -0.46 6.34
C ARG A 6 12.67 -0.93 6.64
N GLU A 7 11.93 -0.18 7.45
CA GLU A 7 10.54 -0.51 7.81
C GLU A 7 9.64 -0.52 6.56
N ALA A 8 9.71 0.53 5.72
CA ALA A 8 8.97 0.60 4.46
C ALA A 8 9.29 -0.57 3.52
N PHE A 9 10.59 -0.90 3.39
CA PHE A 9 11.04 -2.02 2.55
C PHE A 9 10.47 -3.36 3.02
N PHE A 10 10.65 -3.71 4.29
CA PHE A 10 10.17 -5.00 4.79
C PHE A 10 8.65 -5.08 4.97
N LEU A 11 7.97 -3.93 5.08
CA LEU A 11 6.51 -3.87 5.00
C LEU A 11 6.03 -4.25 3.60
N ALA A 12 6.62 -3.66 2.55
CA ALA A 12 6.27 -3.98 1.16
C ALA A 12 6.51 -5.46 0.81
N VAL A 13 7.66 -6.02 1.21
CA VAL A 13 7.98 -7.44 1.04
C VAL A 13 6.95 -8.34 1.74
N LYS A 14 6.55 -7.99 2.97
CA LYS A 14 5.56 -8.75 3.75
C LYS A 14 4.18 -8.70 3.10
N GLU A 15 3.72 -7.53 2.68
CA GLU A 15 2.40 -7.33 2.07
C GLU A 15 2.27 -8.05 0.73
N SER A 16 3.35 -8.11 -0.04
CA SER A 16 3.40 -8.87 -1.31
C SER A 16 3.64 -10.37 -1.12
N LYS A 17 3.65 -10.88 0.13
CA LYS A 17 3.88 -12.30 0.47
C LYS A 17 5.19 -12.87 -0.11
N LEU A 18 6.19 -12.01 -0.34
CA LEU A 18 7.50 -12.43 -0.83
C LEU A 18 8.29 -13.03 0.34
N SER A 19 8.67 -14.29 0.24
CA SER A 19 9.41 -14.97 1.31
C SER A 19 10.85 -14.47 1.40
N GLY A 20 11.43 -14.53 2.60
CA GLY A 20 12.84 -14.18 2.81
C GLY A 20 13.79 -15.01 1.95
N LYS A 21 13.48 -16.30 1.79
CA LYS A 21 14.19 -17.21 0.88
C LYS A 21 14.12 -16.75 -0.58
N LYS A 22 12.94 -16.35 -1.05
CA LYS A 22 12.81 -15.89 -2.44
C LYS A 22 13.53 -14.56 -2.65
N LEU A 23 13.48 -13.67 -1.66
CA LEU A 23 14.24 -12.42 -1.69
C LEU A 23 15.76 -12.66 -1.70
N ALA A 24 16.23 -13.65 -0.93
CA ALA A 24 17.64 -14.08 -0.95
C ALA A 24 18.05 -14.61 -2.33
N GLU A 25 17.23 -15.48 -2.93
CA GLU A 25 17.46 -16.01 -4.28
C GLU A 25 17.53 -14.90 -5.34
N LEU A 26 16.59 -13.95 -5.30
CA LEU A 26 16.52 -12.85 -6.28
C LEU A 26 17.66 -11.86 -6.13
N SER A 27 18.03 -11.55 -4.89
CA SER A 27 19.05 -10.55 -4.59
C SER A 27 20.47 -11.12 -4.58
N GLY A 28 20.65 -12.44 -4.57
CA GLY A 28 21.96 -13.07 -4.39
C GLY A 28 22.57 -12.87 -2.99
N LEU A 29 21.80 -12.34 -2.03
CA LEU A 29 22.20 -12.25 -0.63
C LEU A 29 21.76 -13.49 0.15
N SER A 30 22.47 -13.81 1.22
CA SER A 30 22.05 -14.89 2.11
C SER A 30 20.80 -14.51 2.92
N GLU A 31 19.98 -15.51 3.26
CA GLU A 31 18.84 -15.33 4.17
C GLU A 31 19.26 -14.76 5.53
N SER A 32 20.44 -15.16 6.02
CA SER A 32 20.99 -14.62 7.27
C SER A 32 21.24 -13.11 7.17
N GLN A 33 21.89 -12.64 6.10
CA GLN A 33 22.14 -11.21 5.89
C GLN A 33 20.84 -10.40 5.82
N LEU A 34 19.83 -10.91 5.11
CA LEU A 34 18.53 -10.26 5.02
C LEU A 34 17.80 -10.25 6.37
N SER A 35 17.91 -11.32 7.14
CA SER A 35 17.32 -11.43 8.49
C SER A 35 18.00 -10.47 9.48
N GLU A 36 19.33 -10.41 9.49
CA GLU A 36 20.09 -9.47 10.31
C GLU A 36 19.77 -8.02 9.94
N PHE A 37 19.68 -7.73 8.64
CA PHE A 37 19.29 -6.42 8.16
C PHE A 37 17.86 -6.06 8.61
N ARG A 38 16.89 -6.95 8.43
CA ARG A 38 15.49 -6.76 8.87
C ARG A 38 15.38 -6.42 10.35
N ASN A 39 16.14 -7.14 11.17
CA ASN A 39 16.11 -6.98 12.62
C ASN A 39 16.99 -5.82 13.11
N GLY A 40 17.67 -5.10 12.21
CA GLY A 40 18.58 -4.00 12.57
C GLY A 40 19.85 -4.46 13.28
N LYS A 41 20.18 -5.76 13.24
CA LYS A 41 21.41 -6.33 13.80
C LYS A 41 22.62 -6.04 12.91
N ARG A 42 22.38 -5.79 11.63
CA ARG A 42 23.41 -5.47 10.64
C ARG A 42 22.94 -4.34 9.73
N GLU A 43 23.84 -3.41 9.47
CA GLU A 43 23.69 -2.45 8.38
C GLU A 43 24.07 -3.09 7.06
N ILE A 44 23.24 -2.89 6.05
CA ILE A 44 23.49 -3.34 4.68
C ILE A 44 24.28 -2.26 3.94
N THR A 45 25.22 -2.65 3.08
CA THR A 45 25.93 -1.69 2.21
C THR A 45 24.97 -1.13 1.16
N LEU A 46 25.27 0.05 0.63
CA LEU A 46 24.45 0.66 -0.43
C LEU A 46 24.33 -0.26 -1.65
N GLY A 47 25.45 -0.83 -2.13
CA GLY A 47 25.42 -1.74 -3.28
C GLY A 47 24.58 -2.99 -3.05
N ASN A 48 24.65 -3.60 -1.86
CA ASN A 48 23.79 -4.75 -1.54
C ASN A 48 22.32 -4.35 -1.43
N PHE A 49 22.02 -3.15 -0.93
CA PHE A 49 20.66 -2.65 -0.87
C PHE A 49 20.09 -2.36 -2.26
N GLU A 50 20.86 -1.71 -3.14
CA GLU A 50 20.50 -1.48 -4.53
C GLU A 50 20.24 -2.80 -5.26
N GLN A 51 21.11 -3.79 -5.06
CA GLN A 51 20.93 -5.13 -5.61
C GLN A 51 19.62 -5.78 -5.16
N VAL A 52 19.29 -5.68 -3.87
CA VAL A 52 18.02 -6.20 -3.34
C VAL A 52 16.83 -5.46 -3.96
N VAL A 53 16.86 -4.13 -4.00
CA VAL A 53 15.76 -3.31 -4.53
C VAL A 53 15.55 -3.57 -6.03
N ASN A 54 16.63 -3.66 -6.81
CA ASN A 54 16.58 -3.92 -8.25
C ASN A 54 16.14 -5.35 -8.58
N SER A 55 16.27 -6.28 -7.63
CA SER A 55 15.80 -7.67 -7.77
C SER A 55 14.33 -7.87 -7.42
N LEU A 56 13.65 -6.83 -6.90
CA LEU A 56 12.25 -6.93 -6.54
C LEU A 56 11.35 -7.11 -7.78
N PRO A 57 10.30 -7.94 -7.68
CA PRO A 57 9.25 -7.92 -8.68
C PRO A 57 8.59 -6.53 -8.78
N PRO A 58 8.09 -6.12 -9.96
CA PRO A 58 7.60 -4.76 -10.19
C PRO A 58 6.51 -4.30 -9.20
N ASP A 59 5.60 -5.20 -8.82
CA ASP A 59 4.54 -4.90 -7.85
C ASP A 59 5.08 -4.62 -6.44
N VAL A 60 6.10 -5.36 -6.01
CA VAL A 60 6.77 -5.17 -4.72
C VAL A 60 7.60 -3.89 -4.73
N TYR A 61 8.30 -3.62 -5.83
CA TYR A 61 9.06 -2.39 -6.02
C TYR A 61 8.16 -1.16 -5.93
N HIS A 62 7.06 -1.12 -6.69
CA HIS A 62 6.15 0.02 -6.63
C HIS A 62 5.53 0.19 -5.24
N ARG A 63 5.14 -0.90 -4.58
CA ARG A 63 4.63 -0.87 -3.20
C ARG A 63 5.66 -0.29 -2.23
N PHE A 64 6.92 -0.69 -2.37
CA PHE A 64 8.02 -0.13 -1.58
C PHE A 64 8.15 1.38 -1.81
N CYS A 65 8.14 1.84 -3.07
CA CYS A 65 8.19 3.27 -3.38
C CYS A 65 7.00 4.03 -2.76
N TRP A 66 5.77 3.53 -2.88
CA TRP A 66 4.60 4.14 -2.26
C TRP A 66 4.74 4.22 -0.74
N GLN A 67 5.15 3.14 -0.08
CA GLN A 67 5.33 3.17 1.38
C GLN A 67 6.42 4.14 1.81
N LEU A 68 7.50 4.25 1.04
CA LEU A 68 8.56 5.20 1.33
C LEU A 68 8.10 6.66 1.14
N THR A 69 7.26 6.92 0.15
CA THR A 69 6.65 8.25 -0.07
C THR A 69 5.68 8.59 1.06
N LEU A 70 4.74 7.70 1.39
CA LEU A 70 3.74 7.94 2.43
C LEU A 70 4.35 8.11 3.83
N THR A 71 5.45 7.43 4.13
CA THR A 71 6.15 7.55 5.43
C THR A 71 7.00 8.81 5.59
N GLN A 72 7.23 9.52 4.48
CA GLN A 72 7.92 10.81 4.45
C GLN A 72 6.96 11.99 4.40
N MET A 73 5.74 11.79 3.88
CA MET A 73 4.70 12.81 3.87
C MET A 73 4.27 13.18 5.28
N ASP A 74 4.06 14.47 5.52
CA ASP A 74 3.33 14.93 6.69
C ASP A 74 1.81 14.79 6.50
N GLN A 75 1.05 15.19 7.52
CA GLN A 75 -0.41 15.05 7.50
C GLN A 75 -1.06 15.99 6.48
N GLU A 76 -0.48 17.16 6.22
CA GLU A 76 -1.02 18.14 5.28
C GLU A 76 -0.82 17.65 3.84
N GLU A 77 0.41 17.24 3.50
CA GLU A 77 0.76 16.65 2.21
C GLU A 77 -0.09 15.40 1.90
N LEU A 78 -0.34 14.57 2.91
CA LEU A 78 -1.21 13.40 2.77
C LEU A 78 -2.68 13.79 2.50
N CYS A 79 -3.19 14.81 3.20
CA CYS A 79 -4.55 15.32 2.99
C CYS A 79 -4.70 15.89 1.57
N GLU A 80 -3.72 16.65 1.09
CA GLU A 80 -3.71 17.19 -0.26
C GLU A 80 -3.72 16.09 -1.32
N LEU A 81 -2.89 15.05 -1.16
CA LEU A 81 -2.87 13.90 -2.05
C LEU A 81 -4.23 13.21 -2.13
N ILE A 82 -4.89 13.00 -0.98
CA ILE A 82 -6.22 12.40 -0.91
C ILE A 82 -7.25 13.31 -1.59
N ALA A 83 -7.21 14.61 -1.35
CA ALA A 83 -8.13 15.58 -1.96
C ALA A 83 -7.98 15.64 -3.49
N MET A 84 -6.74 15.61 -3.99
CA MET A 84 -6.45 15.55 -5.43
C MET A 84 -6.96 14.24 -6.04
N ALA A 85 -6.69 13.10 -5.40
CA ALA A 85 -7.16 11.80 -5.87
C ALA A 85 -8.71 11.74 -5.91
N ALA A 86 -9.37 12.22 -4.86
CA ALA A 86 -10.83 12.30 -4.80
C ALA A 86 -11.41 13.19 -5.90
N SER A 87 -10.76 14.31 -6.21
CA SER A 87 -11.18 15.22 -7.28
C SER A 87 -11.06 14.59 -8.66
N GLN A 88 -9.98 13.84 -8.92
CA GLN A 88 -9.80 13.11 -10.18
C GLN A 88 -10.76 11.93 -10.33
N LEU A 89 -11.16 11.28 -9.23
CA LEU A 89 -12.17 10.23 -9.25
C LEU A 89 -13.56 10.78 -9.57
N LYS A 90 -13.91 11.95 -9.02
CA LYS A 90 -15.16 12.66 -9.35
C LYS A 90 -15.22 13.08 -10.82
N SER A 91 -14.11 13.58 -11.39
CA SER A 91 -14.08 14.01 -12.79
C SER A 91 -14.12 12.86 -13.80
N LYS A 92 -13.79 11.63 -13.37
CA LYS A 92 -13.87 10.40 -14.19
C LYS A 92 -15.17 9.62 -14.03
N GLN A 93 -16.09 10.03 -13.15
CA GLN A 93 -17.44 9.47 -13.14
C GLN A 93 -18.18 9.93 -14.40
N VAL A 94 -18.35 9.01 -15.35
CA VAL A 94 -19.30 9.17 -16.45
C VAL A 94 -20.69 9.33 -15.82
N PRO A 95 -21.45 10.40 -16.14
CA PRO A 95 -22.82 10.56 -15.63
C PRO A 95 -23.70 9.48 -16.27
N GLY A 96 -23.93 8.36 -15.57
CA GLY A 96 -24.65 7.24 -16.19
C GLY A 96 -25.08 6.06 -15.33
N THR A 97 -24.60 5.90 -14.10
CA THR A 97 -25.12 4.84 -13.20
C THR A 97 -25.92 5.44 -12.08
N LYS A 98 -27.23 5.60 -12.35
CA LYS A 98 -28.25 5.83 -11.33
C LYS A 98 -28.20 4.66 -10.33
N TYR A 99 -27.57 4.86 -9.18
CA TYR A 99 -27.94 4.09 -8.00
C TYR A 99 -29.32 4.60 -7.58
N SER A 100 -30.38 3.84 -7.91
CA SER A 100 -31.69 4.09 -7.35
C SER A 100 -31.64 3.77 -5.86
N ALA A 101 -31.56 4.80 -5.03
CA ALA A 101 -32.08 4.71 -3.67
C ALA A 101 -33.58 4.47 -3.81
N SER A 102 -34.02 3.21 -3.67
CA SER A 102 -35.43 2.92 -3.44
C SER A 102 -35.73 3.29 -1.99
N GLU A 103 -36.04 4.56 -1.76
CA GLU A 103 -36.96 4.96 -0.70
C GLU A 103 -38.25 4.17 -0.90
N LYS A 104 -38.55 3.27 0.03
CA LYS A 104 -39.93 2.83 0.24
C LYS A 104 -40.39 3.45 1.55
N GLU A 105 -41.05 4.59 1.38
CA GLU A 105 -42.06 5.10 2.28
C GLU A 105 -43.00 3.94 2.70
N TYR A 106 -43.18 3.76 4.00
CA TYR A 106 -44.25 2.96 4.58
C TYR A 106 -44.93 3.78 5.68
N GLU A 107 -45.74 4.74 5.27
CA GLU A 107 -46.92 5.25 5.98
C GLU A 107 -47.96 5.51 4.87
N HIS A 108 -49.23 5.10 4.91
CA HIS A 108 -50.16 4.94 6.02
C HIS A 108 -51.42 4.16 5.53
N GLN A 109 -52.05 3.42 6.46
CA GLN A 109 -53.52 3.32 6.75
C GLN A 109 -54.50 2.94 5.59
N ALA A 110 -55.62 2.22 5.74
CA ALA A 110 -56.49 1.89 6.88
C ALA A 110 -57.45 0.73 6.50
N ALA A 111 -58.12 0.15 7.51
CA ALA A 111 -59.51 -0.36 7.50
C ALA A 111 -59.77 -1.67 6.70
N THR A 112 -60.57 -2.67 7.10
CA THR A 112 -61.56 -2.88 8.17
C THR A 112 -62.05 -4.35 8.07
N VAL A 113 -62.39 -4.97 9.20
CA VAL A 113 -63.46 -5.98 9.39
C VAL A 113 -63.42 -7.28 8.56
N SER A 114 -63.16 -8.40 9.25
CA SER A 114 -64.18 -9.46 9.45
C SER A 114 -63.83 -10.35 10.63
#